data_AF-A0A8C2V488-F1
#
_entry.id   AF-A0A8C2V488-F1
#
_cell.length_a   1.000
_cell.length_b   1.000
_cell.length_c   1.000
_cell.angle_alpha   90.00
_cell.angle_beta   90.00
_cell.angle_gamma   90.00
#
_symmetry.space_group_name_H-M   'P 1'
#
loop_
_entity.id
_entity.type
_entity.pdbx_description
1 polymer ?
#
loop_
_entity_poly.entity_id
_entity_poly.type
_entity_poly.pdbx_seq_one_letter_code
_entity_poly.pdbx_strand_id
1 'polypeptide(L)'
;SAMACILKPLQLDCELCAIVSNSGQMVGQKVGNEIDRSSCIWRMNNAPTKGYEEDVGRMTMIRMVSHTSVPLLLKNPDYFFKEANTTIYVIWGPFRNMRKDGNGIVYNMLKKTVDVYPNAQIYVTTEKRMSYCDGIFKKETGKDRVQSGSYLSTGWFTFILAMDACYGIRVYGMINDTYCK
;
A
#
# COMPACT_ATOMS: atom_id res chain seq x y z
N SER A 1 6.98 11.77 -17.80
CA SER A 1 5.73 12.36 -17.29
C SER A 1 5.10 11.38 -16.31
N ALA A 2 4.63 11.83 -15.15
CA ALA A 2 4.00 10.98 -14.13
C ALA A 2 2.74 10.23 -14.62
N MET A 3 2.06 10.73 -15.65
CA MET A 3 0.99 9.98 -16.34
C MET A 3 1.48 8.67 -16.97
N ALA A 4 2.77 8.58 -17.33
CA ALA A 4 3.37 7.35 -17.86
C ALA A 4 3.57 6.27 -16.79
N CYS A 5 3.71 6.63 -15.51
CA CYS A 5 3.80 5.65 -14.42
C CYS A 5 2.48 4.91 -14.21
N ILE A 6 1.33 5.56 -14.41
CA ILE A 6 0.00 4.92 -14.37
C ILE A 6 -0.14 3.83 -15.46
N LEU A 7 0.68 3.89 -16.52
CA LEU A 7 0.58 3.02 -17.71
C LEU A 7 1.71 1.98 -17.81
N LYS A 8 2.81 2.13 -17.05
CA LYS A 8 3.93 1.18 -17.07
C LYS A 8 3.77 0.11 -15.97
N PRO A 9 4.17 -1.16 -16.23
CA PRO A 9 4.21 -2.18 -15.19
C PRO A 9 5.16 -1.78 -14.07
N LEU A 10 4.74 -1.97 -12.83
CA LEU A 10 5.62 -1.84 -11.67
C LEU A 10 6.59 -3.04 -11.67
N GLN A 11 7.89 -2.76 -11.80
CA GLN A 11 8.95 -3.74 -11.67
C GLN A 11 9.68 -3.52 -10.34
N LEU A 12 9.73 -4.57 -9.53
CA LEU A 12 10.39 -4.58 -8.23
C LEU A 12 11.27 -5.83 -8.18
N ASP A 13 12.50 -5.66 -7.73
CA ASP A 13 13.43 -6.76 -7.48
C ASP A 13 13.99 -6.55 -6.07
N CYS A 14 13.41 -7.27 -5.11
CA CYS A 14 13.67 -7.08 -3.69
C CYS A 14 14.17 -8.38 -3.06
N GLU A 15 15.36 -8.37 -2.47
CA GLU A 15 15.87 -9.53 -1.73
C GLU A 15 15.07 -9.75 -0.44
N LEU A 16 15.03 -8.74 0.44
CA LEU A 16 14.31 -8.79 1.70
C LEU A 16 13.33 -7.63 1.83
N CYS A 17 12.05 -7.97 1.95
CA CYS A 17 10.98 -7.02 2.15
C CYS A 17 10.55 -6.95 3.61
N ALA A 18 10.46 -5.73 4.16
CA ALA A 18 9.75 -5.48 5.41
C ALA A 18 8.34 -4.94 5.10
N ILE A 19 7.31 -5.67 5.51
CA ILE A 19 5.92 -5.20 5.47
C ILE A 19 5.56 -4.69 6.86
N VAL A 20 5.34 -3.38 6.98
CA VAL A 20 4.97 -2.73 8.24
C VAL A 20 3.48 -2.38 8.19
N SER A 21 2.70 -3.01 9.06
CA SER A 21 1.27 -2.74 9.18
C SER A 21 0.98 -1.40 9.87
N ASN A 22 -0.30 -1.01 9.91
CA ASN A 22 -0.75 0.20 10.60
C ASN A 22 -1.17 -0.06 12.06
N SER A 23 -0.72 -1.16 12.67
CA SER A 23 -1.11 -1.55 14.02
C SER A 23 -0.47 -0.67 15.07
N GLY A 24 -1.26 -0.26 16.07
CA GLY A 24 -0.75 0.45 17.26
C GLY A 24 0.20 -0.39 18.11
N GLN A 25 0.23 -1.72 17.92
CA GLN A 25 1.20 -2.61 18.59
C GLN A 25 2.65 -2.28 18.24
N MET A 26 2.89 -1.56 17.14
CA MET A 26 4.23 -1.13 16.77
C MET A 26 4.82 -0.10 17.75
N VAL A 27 3.98 0.65 18.47
CA VAL A 27 4.46 1.66 19.41
C VAL A 27 5.24 0.99 20.55
N GLY A 28 6.46 1.47 20.81
CA GLY A 28 7.37 0.95 21.81
C GLY A 28 8.12 -0.33 21.42
N GLN A 29 7.94 -0.87 20.20
CA GLN A 29 8.66 -2.06 19.75
C GLN A 29 10.15 -1.78 19.47
N LYS A 30 10.51 -0.53 19.15
CA LYS A 30 11.90 -0.10 18.89
C LYS A 30 12.63 -0.91 17.80
N VAL A 31 11.88 -1.44 16.83
CA VAL A 31 12.41 -2.26 15.73
C VAL A 31 12.72 -1.46 14.47
N GLY A 32 12.69 -0.13 14.52
CA GLY A 32 12.85 0.74 13.36
C GLY A 32 14.18 0.54 12.62
N ASN A 33 15.28 0.37 13.36
CA ASN A 33 16.60 0.09 12.77
C ASN A 33 16.67 -1.27 12.09
N GLU A 34 15.88 -2.26 12.54
CA GLU A 34 15.80 -3.56 11.89
C GLU A 34 15.01 -3.47 10.58
N ILE A 35 13.87 -2.78 10.60
CA ILE A 35 13.03 -2.53 9.42
C ILE A 35 13.86 -1.85 8.32
N ASP A 36 14.60 -0.80 8.68
CA ASP A 36 15.39 0.00 7.73
C ASP A 36 16.61 -0.75 7.12
N ARG A 37 16.91 -1.99 7.56
CA ARG A 37 17.92 -2.87 6.93
C ARG A 37 17.37 -3.66 5.73
N SER A 38 16.07 -3.66 5.51
CA SER A 38 15.44 -4.38 4.41
C SER A 38 15.65 -3.67 3.08
N SER A 39 15.82 -4.42 1.99
CA SER A 39 16.02 -3.83 0.64
C SER A 39 14.79 -3.06 0.17
N CYS A 40 13.59 -3.52 0.54
CA CYS A 40 12.34 -2.88 0.20
C CYS A 40 11.43 -2.79 1.43
N ILE A 41 10.93 -1.58 1.71
CA ILE A 41 10.09 -1.32 2.89
C ILE A 41 8.70 -0.90 2.41
N TRP A 42 7.72 -1.71 2.79
CA TRP A 42 6.33 -1.60 2.40
C TRP A 42 5.51 -1.08 3.58
N ARG A 43 4.77 0.00 3.36
CA ARG A 43 3.82 0.56 4.34
C ARG A 43 2.43 0.65 3.77
N MET A 44 1.44 0.89 4.62
CA MET A 44 0.03 0.92 4.20
C MET A 44 -0.65 2.26 4.51
N ASN A 45 -1.52 2.68 3.61
CA ASN A 45 -2.42 3.82 3.78
C ASN A 45 -1.70 5.07 4.29
N ASN A 46 -2.23 5.74 5.32
CA ASN A 46 -1.70 6.98 5.88
C ASN A 46 -0.84 6.79 7.14
N ALA A 47 -0.30 5.59 7.41
CA ALA A 47 0.55 5.37 8.59
C ALA A 47 1.81 6.27 8.52
N PRO A 48 2.04 7.14 9.51
CA PRO A 48 3.19 8.01 9.52
C PRO A 48 4.46 7.25 9.91
N THR A 49 5.61 7.77 9.48
CA THR A 49 6.92 7.44 10.05
C THR A 49 7.39 8.50 11.03
N LYS A 50 7.04 9.77 10.75
CA LYS A 50 7.47 10.92 11.54
C LYS A 50 6.92 10.85 12.97
N GLY A 51 7.81 10.90 13.96
CA GLY A 51 7.49 10.76 15.38
C GLY A 51 7.42 9.31 15.88
N TYR A 52 7.63 8.32 15.00
CA TYR A 52 7.60 6.89 15.33
C TYR A 52 8.84 6.16 14.80
N GLU A 53 9.89 6.89 14.40
CA GLU A 53 11.03 6.34 13.67
C GLU A 53 11.79 5.26 14.44
N GLU A 54 11.88 5.38 15.77
CA GLU A 54 12.49 4.36 16.64
C GLU A 54 11.74 3.02 16.52
N ASP A 55 10.41 3.08 16.43
CA ASP A 55 9.53 1.93 16.43
C ASP A 55 9.34 1.31 15.05
N VAL A 56 9.16 2.15 14.04
CA VAL A 56 8.73 1.69 12.71
C VAL A 56 9.73 1.99 11.61
N GLY A 57 10.84 2.64 11.89
CA GLY A 57 11.84 3.04 10.89
C GLY A 57 11.46 4.30 10.13
N ARG A 58 12.39 4.79 9.31
CA ARG A 58 12.26 6.06 8.58
C ARG A 58 11.85 5.84 7.14
N MET A 59 12.32 4.75 6.54
CA MET A 59 12.26 4.57 5.09
C MET A 59 10.89 4.02 4.66
N THR A 60 10.46 4.43 3.48
CA THR A 60 9.29 3.87 2.78
C THR A 60 9.63 3.82 1.31
N MET A 61 9.70 2.61 0.74
CA MET A 61 9.90 2.45 -0.70
C MET A 61 8.55 2.34 -1.39
N ILE A 62 7.65 1.51 -0.86
CA ILE A 62 6.34 1.26 -1.44
C ILE A 62 5.26 1.52 -0.40
N ARG A 63 4.19 2.18 -0.83
CA ARG A 63 3.02 2.44 0.00
C ARG A 63 1.77 1.93 -0.68
N MET A 64 1.21 0.85 -0.14
CA MET A 64 -0.07 0.30 -0.61
C MET A 64 -1.21 1.10 0.01
N VAL A 65 -2.12 1.65 -0.80
CA VAL A 65 -3.15 2.57 -0.32
C VAL A 65 -4.53 2.11 -0.81
N SER A 66 -5.47 1.94 0.12
CA SER A 66 -6.87 1.79 -0.23
C SER A 66 -7.42 3.07 -0.82
N HIS A 67 -8.29 2.95 -1.82
CA HIS A 67 -9.05 4.06 -2.37
C HIS A 67 -9.77 4.90 -1.29
N THR A 68 -10.21 4.28 -0.19
CA THR A 68 -10.82 4.98 0.96
C THR A 68 -9.82 5.81 1.77
N SER A 69 -8.53 5.48 1.72
CA SER A 69 -7.46 6.21 2.41
C SER A 69 -6.85 7.33 1.57
N VAL A 70 -7.12 7.39 0.26
CA VAL A 70 -6.63 8.48 -0.60
C VAL A 70 -7.00 9.87 -0.06
N PRO A 71 -8.26 10.15 0.34
CA PRO A 71 -8.61 11.44 0.93
C PRO A 71 -7.80 11.79 2.20
N LEU A 72 -7.35 10.78 2.95
CA LEU A 72 -6.54 11.00 4.16
C LEU A 72 -5.10 11.41 3.81
N LEU A 73 -4.52 10.85 2.76
CA LEU A 73 -3.21 11.28 2.26
C LEU A 73 -3.28 12.74 1.79
N LEU A 74 -4.38 13.12 1.13
CA LEU A 74 -4.60 14.47 0.61
C LEU A 74 -4.85 15.52 1.71
N LYS A 75 -4.99 15.13 2.98
CA LYS A 75 -4.98 16.08 4.12
C LYS A 75 -3.58 16.63 4.40
N ASN A 76 -2.53 15.89 4.03
CA ASN A 76 -1.14 16.35 4.16
C ASN A 76 -0.34 15.95 2.91
N PRO A 77 -0.66 16.54 1.74
CA PRO A 77 -0.11 16.10 0.48
C PRO A 77 1.39 16.40 0.35
N ASP A 78 1.90 17.43 1.03
CA ASP A 78 3.33 17.74 1.02
C ASP A 78 4.16 16.64 1.70
N TYR A 79 3.71 16.11 2.83
CA TYR A 79 4.39 14.98 3.48
C TYR A 79 4.46 13.77 2.54
N PHE A 80 3.34 13.39 1.91
CA PHE A 80 3.28 12.19 1.08
C PHE A 80 3.91 12.37 -0.31
N PHE A 81 3.71 13.50 -0.98
CA PHE A 81 4.05 13.64 -2.41
C PHE A 81 5.20 14.61 -2.69
N LYS A 82 5.67 15.35 -1.68
CA LYS A 82 6.83 16.25 -1.80
C LYS A 82 8.01 15.82 -0.94
N GLU A 83 7.80 15.58 0.35
CA GLU A 83 8.84 15.09 1.26
C GLU A 83 9.17 13.62 0.95
N ALA A 84 8.15 12.76 0.81
CA ALA A 84 8.31 11.37 0.42
C ALA A 84 8.25 11.16 -1.12
N ASN A 85 8.92 12.00 -1.89
CA ASN A 85 8.86 11.99 -3.36
C ASN A 85 9.46 10.73 -4.03
N THR A 86 10.30 9.98 -3.32
CA THR A 86 10.86 8.71 -3.79
C THR A 86 9.94 7.51 -3.53
N THR A 87 8.90 7.68 -2.72
CA THR A 87 7.94 6.62 -2.42
C THR A 87 7.06 6.31 -3.62
N ILE A 88 6.93 5.00 -3.92
CA ILE A 88 6.01 4.48 -4.92
C ILE A 88 4.67 4.20 -4.24
N TYR A 89 3.61 4.87 -4.69
CA TYR A 89 2.25 4.70 -4.21
C TYR A 89 1.50 3.73 -5.12
N VAL A 90 0.95 2.65 -4.55
CA VAL A 90 0.11 1.69 -5.28
C VAL A 90 -1.30 1.75 -4.72
N ILE A 91 -2.23 2.32 -5.49
CA ILE A 91 -3.61 2.55 -5.07
C ILE A 91 -4.50 1.41 -5.55
N TRP A 92 -5.20 0.75 -4.64
CA TRP A 92 -6.20 -0.27 -4.97
C TRP A 92 -7.61 0.20 -4.64
N GLY A 93 -8.59 -0.22 -5.43
CA GLY A 93 -9.98 0.16 -5.21
C GLY A 93 -10.95 -0.53 -6.16
N PRO A 94 -12.26 -0.48 -5.85
CA PRO A 94 -13.29 -1.00 -6.73
C PRO A 94 -13.34 -0.20 -8.04
N PHE A 95 -13.69 -0.87 -9.14
CA PHE A 95 -13.77 -0.27 -10.47
C PHE A 95 -14.53 1.05 -10.47
N ARG A 96 -15.70 1.11 -9.81
CA ARG A 96 -16.55 2.31 -9.71
C ARG A 96 -15.79 3.56 -9.25
N ASN A 97 -14.84 3.42 -8.32
CA ASN A 97 -14.09 4.57 -7.77
C ASN A 97 -12.82 4.87 -8.57
N MET A 98 -12.36 3.90 -9.36
CA MET A 98 -11.11 3.95 -10.12
C MET A 98 -11.32 4.13 -11.64
N ARG A 99 -12.54 4.46 -12.08
CA ARG A 99 -12.87 4.64 -13.51
C ARG A 99 -12.08 5.80 -14.12
N LYS A 100 -11.56 5.58 -15.33
CA LYS A 100 -10.73 6.56 -16.05
C LYS A 100 -11.51 7.51 -16.94
N ASP A 101 -12.82 7.29 -17.09
CA ASP A 101 -13.72 8.03 -17.97
C ASP A 101 -14.26 9.33 -17.34
N GLY A 102 -13.66 9.80 -16.26
CA GLY A 102 -14.09 10.98 -15.51
C GLY A 102 -15.12 10.69 -14.43
N ASN A 103 -15.64 9.48 -14.30
CA ASN A 103 -16.60 9.13 -13.26
C ASN A 103 -15.96 8.45 -12.02
N GLY A 104 -14.67 8.13 -12.07
CA GLY A 104 -13.94 7.56 -10.95
C GLY A 104 -13.50 8.63 -9.96
N ILE A 105 -14.26 8.81 -8.87
CA ILE A 105 -14.00 9.86 -7.88
C ILE A 105 -12.54 9.83 -7.38
N VAL A 106 -12.03 8.65 -7.03
CA VAL A 106 -10.66 8.50 -6.50
C VAL A 106 -9.64 8.64 -7.62
N TYR A 107 -9.89 8.08 -8.81
CA TYR A 107 -9.00 8.26 -9.95
C TYR A 107 -8.83 9.73 -10.33
N ASN A 108 -9.92 10.50 -10.31
CA ASN A 108 -9.90 11.94 -10.58
C ASN A 108 -9.11 12.72 -9.53
N MET A 109 -9.21 12.35 -8.25
CA MET A 109 -8.39 12.94 -7.18
C MET A 109 -6.91 12.70 -7.46
N LEU A 110 -6.52 11.46 -7.75
CA LEU A 110 -5.13 11.09 -8.03
C LEU A 110 -4.60 11.81 -9.28
N LYS A 111 -5.43 11.96 -10.32
CA LYS A 111 -5.06 12.71 -11.53
C LYS A 111 -4.69 14.16 -11.17
N LYS A 112 -5.53 14.85 -10.40
CA LYS A 112 -5.24 16.22 -9.91
C LYS A 112 -3.98 16.25 -9.05
N THR A 113 -3.75 15.24 -8.21
CA THR A 113 -2.52 15.14 -7.41
C THR A 113 -1.28 15.05 -8.28
N VAL A 114 -1.31 14.25 -9.35
CA VAL A 114 -0.19 14.11 -10.28
C VAL A 114 0.08 15.43 -11.03
N ASP A 115 -0.96 16.19 -11.37
CA ASP A 115 -0.80 17.51 -12.01
C ASP A 115 -0.08 18.51 -11.09
N VAL A 116 -0.30 18.42 -9.76
CA VAL A 116 0.32 19.29 -8.75
C VAL A 116 1.71 18.79 -8.33
N TYR A 117 1.88 17.47 -8.22
CA TYR A 117 3.11 16.80 -7.79
C TYR A 117 3.64 15.92 -8.93
N PRO A 118 4.29 16.52 -9.96
CA PRO A 118 4.68 15.79 -11.17
C PRO A 118 5.78 14.74 -10.95
N ASN A 119 6.44 14.76 -9.79
CA ASN A 119 7.43 13.75 -9.40
C ASN A 119 6.82 12.60 -8.59
N ALA A 120 5.55 12.70 -8.18
CA ALA A 120 4.89 11.65 -7.42
C ALA A 120 4.74 10.38 -8.27
N GLN A 121 5.19 9.26 -7.72
CA GLN A 121 5.11 7.96 -8.37
C GLN A 121 3.83 7.24 -7.94
N ILE A 122 2.73 7.47 -8.67
CA ILE A 122 1.41 6.92 -8.34
C ILE A 122 0.98 5.89 -9.38
N TYR A 123 0.73 4.67 -8.93
CA TYR A 123 0.24 3.53 -9.70
C TYR A 123 -1.16 3.15 -9.21
N VAL A 124 -2.00 2.63 -10.10
CA VAL A 124 -3.34 2.11 -9.75
C VAL A 124 -3.43 0.64 -10.16
N THR A 125 -4.02 -0.19 -9.31
CA THR A 125 -4.22 -1.61 -9.64
C THR A 125 -5.18 -1.77 -10.82
N THR A 126 -4.92 -2.75 -11.69
CA THR A 126 -5.85 -3.12 -12.77
C THR A 126 -7.00 -3.96 -12.26
N GLU A 127 -8.12 -3.99 -12.99
CA GLU A 127 -9.24 -4.89 -12.69
C GLU A 127 -8.81 -6.35 -12.69
N LYS A 128 -7.97 -6.75 -13.65
CA LYS A 128 -7.38 -8.10 -13.69
C LYS A 128 -6.63 -8.44 -12.39
N ARG A 129 -5.86 -7.49 -11.85
CA ARG A 129 -5.14 -7.70 -10.59
C ARG A 129 -6.09 -7.76 -9.39
N MET A 130 -7.14 -6.94 -9.38
CA MET A 130 -8.19 -7.01 -8.35
C MET A 130 -8.88 -8.37 -8.36
N SER A 131 -9.32 -8.85 -9.53
CA SER A 131 -9.95 -10.17 -9.67
C SER A 131 -9.00 -11.32 -9.31
N TYR A 132 -7.71 -11.20 -9.62
CA TYR A 132 -6.70 -12.18 -9.20
C TYR A 132 -6.63 -12.28 -7.67
N CYS A 133 -6.51 -11.16 -6.96
CA CYS A 133 -6.48 -11.15 -5.49
C CYS A 133 -7.75 -11.74 -4.87
N ASP A 134 -8.91 -11.47 -5.49
CA ASP A 134 -10.20 -12.02 -5.06
C ASP A 134 -10.26 -13.54 -5.25
N GLY A 135 -9.74 -14.03 -6.37
CA GLY A 135 -9.65 -15.47 -6.67
C GLY A 135 -8.75 -16.22 -5.71
N ILE A 136 -7.56 -15.67 -5.39
CA ILE A 136 -6.68 -16.27 -4.38
C ILE A 136 -7.36 -16.28 -3.01
N PHE A 137 -8.01 -15.19 -2.60
CA PHE A 137 -8.70 -15.15 -1.30
C PHE A 137 -9.78 -16.23 -1.19
N LYS A 138 -10.60 -16.40 -2.24
CA LYS A 138 -11.60 -17.46 -2.28
C LYS A 138 -11.00 -18.86 -2.21
N LYS A 139 -9.88 -19.08 -2.91
CA LYS A 139 -9.16 -20.36 -2.91
C LYS A 139 -8.64 -20.70 -1.51
N GLU A 140 -8.03 -19.74 -0.82
CA GLU A 140 -7.39 -19.97 0.49
C GLU A 140 -8.38 -20.02 1.66
N THR A 141 -9.50 -19.29 1.57
CA THR A 141 -10.44 -19.15 2.70
C THR A 141 -11.76 -19.89 2.49
N GLY A 142 -12.06 -20.33 1.27
CA GLY A 142 -13.37 -20.83 0.88
C GLY A 142 -14.47 -19.77 0.82
N LYS A 143 -14.16 -18.50 1.08
CA LYS A 143 -15.12 -17.37 1.11
C LYS A 143 -14.80 -16.35 0.03
N ASP A 144 -15.82 -15.81 -0.63
CA ASP A 144 -15.65 -14.64 -1.49
C ASP A 144 -16.00 -13.33 -0.76
N ARG A 145 -15.70 -12.20 -1.41
CA ARG A 145 -15.97 -10.85 -0.87
C ARG A 145 -17.44 -10.59 -0.58
N VAL A 146 -18.33 -11.22 -1.36
CA VAL A 146 -19.77 -11.06 -1.21
C VAL A 146 -20.22 -11.78 0.04
N GLN A 147 -19.72 -13.00 0.25
CA GLN A 147 -19.96 -13.80 1.45
C GLN A 147 -19.31 -13.19 2.71
N SER A 148 -18.16 -12.52 2.56
CA SER A 148 -17.51 -11.83 3.69
C SER A 148 -18.14 -10.47 4.02
N GLY A 149 -19.05 -9.96 3.18
CA GLY A 149 -19.71 -8.66 3.36
C GLY A 149 -18.76 -7.46 3.35
N SER A 150 -17.51 -7.63 2.90
CA SER A 150 -16.44 -6.64 3.10
C SER A 150 -15.39 -6.69 1.99
N TYR A 151 -14.68 -5.57 1.80
CA TYR A 151 -13.48 -5.55 0.96
C TYR A 151 -12.32 -6.28 1.66
N LEU A 152 -11.47 -6.93 0.86
CA LEU A 152 -10.19 -7.46 1.35
C LEU A 152 -9.34 -6.32 1.93
N SER A 153 -8.54 -6.64 2.95
CA SER A 153 -7.73 -5.63 3.65
C SER A 153 -6.60 -5.10 2.75
N THR A 154 -6.11 -3.89 3.03
CA THR A 154 -4.88 -3.40 2.36
C THR A 154 -3.70 -4.33 2.62
N GLY A 155 -3.66 -4.99 3.78
CA GLY A 155 -2.67 -6.01 4.10
C GLY A 155 -2.70 -7.17 3.12
N TRP A 156 -3.88 -7.67 2.74
CA TRP A 156 -4.02 -8.72 1.74
C TRP A 156 -3.41 -8.33 0.39
N PHE A 157 -3.78 -7.16 -0.15
CA PHE A 157 -3.23 -6.68 -1.42
C PHE A 157 -1.72 -6.44 -1.34
N THR A 158 -1.22 -5.95 -0.21
CA THR A 158 0.21 -5.74 0.02
C THR A 158 0.95 -7.07 0.01
N PHE A 159 0.44 -8.07 0.73
CA PHE A 159 1.08 -9.38 0.83
C PHE A 159 1.13 -10.09 -0.52
N ILE A 160 0.03 -10.11 -1.27
CA ILE A 160 -0.02 -10.70 -2.61
C ILE A 160 0.97 -10.02 -3.56
N LEU A 161 1.11 -8.70 -3.49
CA LEU A 161 2.06 -7.97 -4.35
C LEU A 161 3.52 -8.15 -3.90
N ALA A 162 3.77 -8.23 -2.59
CA ALA A 162 5.11 -8.50 -2.06
C ALA A 162 5.58 -9.93 -2.40
N MET A 163 4.69 -10.93 -2.38
CA MET A 163 5.06 -12.30 -2.79
C MET A 163 5.51 -12.39 -4.24
N ASP A 164 5.01 -11.52 -5.12
CA ASP A 164 5.46 -11.46 -6.53
C ASP A 164 6.79 -10.70 -6.71
N ALA A 165 7.20 -9.90 -5.71
CA ALA A 165 8.29 -8.93 -5.82
C ALA A 165 9.51 -9.24 -4.93
N CYS A 166 9.35 -10.11 -3.93
CA CYS A 166 10.31 -10.28 -2.83
C CYS A 166 10.76 -11.74 -2.70
N TYR A 167 12.07 -11.97 -2.53
CA TYR A 167 12.58 -13.31 -2.20
C TYR A 167 12.29 -13.71 -0.74
N GLY A 168 12.40 -12.77 0.19
CA GLY A 168 12.05 -12.94 1.60
C GLY A 168 11.13 -11.83 2.10
N ILE A 169 10.20 -12.16 3.00
CA ILE A 169 9.26 -11.21 3.60
C ILE A 169 9.30 -11.31 5.12
N ARG A 170 9.51 -10.18 5.79
CA ARG A 170 9.31 -10.00 7.23
C ARG A 170 8.11 -9.10 7.47
N VAL A 171 7.25 -9.49 8.40
CA VAL A 171 6.00 -8.79 8.69
C VAL A 171 6.04 -8.23 10.09
N TYR A 172 5.73 -6.94 10.23
CA TYR A 172 5.71 -6.22 11.50
C TYR A 172 4.31 -5.69 11.77
N GLY A 173 3.82 -5.89 13.00
CA GLY A 173 2.54 -5.36 13.46
C GLY A 173 1.31 -6.06 12.88
N MET A 174 1.44 -7.23 12.25
CA MET A 174 0.27 -8.07 11.95
C MET A 174 -0.06 -8.95 13.16
N ILE A 175 -1.36 -9.21 13.32
CA ILE A 175 -1.90 -10.00 14.41
C ILE A 175 -1.29 -11.41 14.35
N ASN A 176 -0.68 -11.86 15.46
CA ASN A 176 -0.21 -13.23 15.60
C ASN A 176 -1.35 -14.15 16.07
N ASP A 177 -1.13 -15.46 16.00
CA ASP A 177 -2.07 -16.51 16.39
C ASP A 177 -2.39 -16.59 17.90
N THR A 178 -1.67 -15.80 18.71
CA THR A 178 -1.89 -15.66 20.16
C THR A 178 -2.73 -14.45 20.54
N TYR A 179 -2.98 -13.54 19.61
CA TYR A 179 -3.76 -12.34 19.89
C TYR A 179 -5.25 -12.68 19.94
N CYS A 180 -5.92 -12.28 21.03
CA CYS A 180 -7.29 -12.67 21.41
C CYS A 180 -7.46 -14.11 21.95
N LYS A 181 -6.39 -14.75 22.44
CA LYS A 181 -6.49 -15.87 23.38
C LYS A 181 -6.46 -15.38 24.82
#